data_AF-A0A7L4YE25-F1
#
_entry.id   AF-A0A7L4YE25-F1
#
_cell.length_a   1.000
_cell.length_b   1.000
_cell.length_c   1.000
_cell.angle_alpha   90.00
_cell.angle_beta   90.00
_cell.angle_gamma   90.00
#
_symmetry.space_group_name_H-M   'P 1'
#
loop_
_entity.id
_entity.type
_entity.pdbx_description
1 polymer ?
#
loop_
_entity_poly.entity_id
_entity_poly.type
_entity_poly.pdbx_seq_one_letter_code
_entity_poly.pdbx_strand_id
1 'polypeptide(L)'
;MSTSTKAGPSSAGGGPDPYLTDNELAVLQGAAYGETYASIAKRLGYAEKSVSKMALRLSRKLGARNMTHAVLLACRAGILDGRPQRHGDRAGFMAHVRRGEQPCDACREGRNAFDRAWRASRKAEQSHAA
;
A
#
# COMPACT_ATOMS: atom_id res chain seq x y z
N MET A 1 14.60 27.11 -4.70
CA MET A 1 13.58 26.27 -4.03
C MET A 1 13.86 24.83 -4.42
N SER A 2 14.59 24.11 -3.57
CA SER A 2 15.21 22.82 -3.88
C SER A 2 14.16 21.72 -4.00
N THR A 3 13.88 21.28 -5.21
CA THR A 3 13.14 20.04 -5.50
C THR A 3 14.06 18.86 -5.24
N SER A 4 14.05 18.35 -4.01
CA SER A 4 14.79 17.14 -3.66
C SER A 4 13.96 15.90 -4.01
N THR A 5 13.98 15.55 -5.30
CA THR A 5 13.47 14.30 -5.83
C THR A 5 14.27 13.14 -5.22
N LYS A 6 13.64 12.29 -4.40
CA LYS A 6 14.25 11.04 -3.95
C LYS A 6 13.45 9.83 -4.44
N ALA A 7 14.14 9.07 -5.30
CA ALA A 7 13.92 7.72 -5.83
C ALA A 7 12.57 7.36 -6.51
N GLY A 8 12.58 7.35 -7.86
CA GLY A 8 11.75 6.47 -8.70
C GLY A 8 11.21 7.09 -10.02
N PRO A 9 11.06 6.36 -11.16
CA PRO A 9 11.48 6.88 -12.46
C PRO A 9 10.43 7.68 -13.26
N SER A 10 10.99 8.71 -13.89
CA SER A 10 10.69 9.41 -15.14
C SER A 10 9.31 9.32 -15.78
N SER A 11 8.86 10.49 -16.24
CA SER A 11 7.64 10.85 -16.98
C SER A 11 7.42 10.14 -18.33
N ALA A 12 8.20 9.09 -18.67
CA ALA A 12 8.40 8.56 -20.02
C ALA A 12 7.94 7.09 -20.24
N GLY A 13 6.97 6.59 -19.45
CA GLY A 13 6.10 5.48 -19.89
C GLY A 13 6.71 4.08 -19.99
N GLY A 14 7.21 3.52 -18.88
CA GLY A 14 7.55 2.08 -18.85
C GLY A 14 7.78 1.52 -17.43
N GLY A 15 6.70 1.17 -16.73
CA GLY A 15 6.75 0.40 -15.46
C GLY A 15 5.61 0.73 -14.47
N PRO A 16 4.92 -0.26 -13.87
CA PRO A 16 3.66 -0.03 -13.16
C PRO A 16 3.87 0.30 -11.66
N ASP A 17 3.94 1.59 -11.30
CA ASP A 17 3.44 2.08 -10.00
C ASP A 17 3.23 3.62 -10.03
N PRO A 18 2.22 4.16 -9.31
CA PRO A 18 1.79 5.55 -9.44
C PRO A 18 2.62 6.53 -8.60
N TYR A 19 3.37 7.41 -9.26
CA TYR A 19 4.14 8.46 -8.60
C TYR A 19 3.27 9.62 -8.11
N LEU A 20 3.26 9.80 -6.79
CA LEU A 20 2.74 10.99 -6.13
C LEU A 20 3.84 12.06 -6.04
N THR A 21 3.47 13.31 -6.30
CA THR A 21 4.37 14.45 -6.03
C THR A 21 4.52 14.69 -4.52
N ASP A 22 5.55 15.42 -4.08
CA ASP A 22 5.74 15.75 -2.64
C ASP A 22 4.50 16.39 -2.00
N ASN A 23 3.84 17.29 -2.74
CA ASN A 23 2.60 17.92 -2.30
C ASN A 23 1.43 16.93 -2.25
N GLU A 24 1.31 16.03 -3.23
CA GLU A 24 0.28 14.98 -3.20
C GLU A 24 0.52 13.99 -2.06
N LEU A 25 1.78 13.64 -1.78
CA LEU A 25 2.16 12.81 -0.65
C LEU A 25 1.84 13.51 0.68
N ALA A 26 2.14 14.80 0.80
CA ALA A 26 1.83 15.57 2.00
C ALA A 26 0.32 15.69 2.26
N VAL A 27 -0.49 15.82 1.20
CA VAL A 27 -1.96 15.79 1.28
C VAL A 27 -2.45 14.40 1.69
N LEU A 28 -1.87 13.34 1.13
CA LEU A 28 -2.18 11.96 1.48
C LEU A 28 -1.84 11.63 2.94
N GLN A 29 -0.68 12.06 3.41
CA GLN A 29 -0.26 11.93 4.81
C GLN A 29 -1.21 12.69 5.74
N GLY A 30 -1.52 13.95 5.43
CA GLY A 30 -2.46 14.74 6.25
C GLY A 30 -3.83 14.07 6.35
N ALA A 31 -4.34 13.54 5.24
CA ALA A 31 -5.59 12.79 5.26
C ALA A 31 -5.51 11.48 6.07
N ALA A 32 -4.36 10.79 6.05
CA ALA A 32 -4.13 9.60 6.88
C ALA A 32 -4.11 9.92 8.39
N TYR A 33 -3.66 11.11 8.77
CA TYR A 33 -3.71 11.62 10.15
C TYR A 33 -5.06 12.24 10.53
N GLY A 34 -6.05 12.25 9.64
CA GLY A 34 -7.37 12.84 9.90
C GLY A 34 -7.43 14.36 9.79
N GLU A 35 -6.43 15.01 9.19
CA GLU A 35 -6.47 16.46 8.94
C GLU A 35 -7.55 16.82 7.90
N THR A 36 -8.22 17.97 8.11
CA THR A 36 -9.13 18.54 7.11
C THR A 36 -8.35 19.17 5.95
N TYR A 37 -8.98 19.29 4.77
CA TYR A 37 -8.34 19.94 3.61
C TYR A 37 -7.97 21.40 3.89
N ALA A 38 -8.74 22.12 4.71
CA ALA A 38 -8.39 23.45 5.17
C ALA A 38 -7.10 23.48 6.00
N SER A 39 -6.90 22.50 6.91
CA SER A 39 -5.70 22.41 7.75
C SER A 39 -4.46 22.08 6.92
N ILE A 40 -4.60 21.11 6.01
CA ILE A 40 -3.55 20.72 5.07
C ILE A 40 -3.18 21.90 4.16
N ALA A 41 -4.18 22.63 3.65
CA ALA A 41 -3.97 23.80 2.80
C ALA A 41 -3.18 24.90 3.53
N LYS A 42 -3.55 25.19 4.78
CA LYS A 42 -2.82 26.16 5.62
C LYS A 42 -1.37 25.72 5.86
N ARG A 43 -1.15 24.45 6.16
CA ARG A 43 0.19 23.87 6.40
C ARG A 43 1.08 23.92 5.16
N LEU A 44 0.50 23.72 3.96
CA LEU A 44 1.22 23.69 2.69
C LEU A 44 1.25 25.05 1.96
N GLY A 45 0.58 26.09 2.46
CA GLY A 45 0.51 27.40 1.82
C GLY A 45 -0.35 27.43 0.54
N TYR A 46 -1.37 26.57 0.45
CA TYR A 46 -2.28 26.50 -0.70
C TYR A 46 -3.69 26.96 -0.34
N ALA A 47 -4.50 27.23 -1.36
CA ALA A 47 -5.94 27.33 -1.21
C ALA A 47 -6.57 25.93 -1.00
N GLU A 48 -7.62 25.84 -0.19
CA GLU A 48 -8.32 24.57 0.06
C GLU A 48 -8.82 23.90 -1.24
N LYS A 49 -9.34 24.70 -2.18
CA LYS A 49 -9.76 24.22 -3.51
C LYS A 49 -8.60 23.56 -4.29
N SER A 50 -7.36 24.03 -4.09
CA SER A 50 -6.18 23.43 -4.71
C SER A 50 -5.86 22.07 -4.09
N VAL A 51 -5.96 21.94 -2.77
CA VAL A 51 -5.80 20.66 -2.05
C VAL A 51 -6.87 19.66 -2.47
N SER A 52 -8.12 20.10 -2.63
CA SER A 52 -9.20 19.24 -3.15
C SER A 52 -8.88 18.70 -4.55
N LYS A 53 -8.35 19.54 -5.45
CA LYS A 53 -7.90 19.10 -6.79
C LYS A 53 -6.70 18.14 -6.70
N MET A 54 -5.76 18.38 -5.79
CA MET A 54 -4.64 17.46 -5.54
C MET A 54 -5.15 16.09 -5.06
N ALA A 55 -6.09 16.07 -4.12
CA ALA A 55 -6.74 14.86 -3.62
C ALA A 55 -7.45 14.06 -4.72
N LEU A 56 -8.10 14.74 -5.66
CA LEU A 56 -8.71 14.07 -6.82
C LEU A 56 -7.66 13.46 -7.75
N ARG A 57 -6.58 14.19 -8.06
CA ARG A 57 -5.49 13.69 -8.92
C ARG A 57 -4.76 12.51 -8.29
N LEU A 58 -4.39 12.62 -7.01
CA LEU A 58 -3.72 11.53 -6.30
C LEU A 58 -4.62 10.29 -6.17
N SER A 59 -5.92 10.47 -5.93
CA SER A 59 -6.87 9.34 -5.88
C SER A 59 -6.93 8.62 -7.22
N ARG A 60 -6.97 9.36 -8.34
CA ARG A 60 -6.94 8.78 -9.69
C ARG A 60 -5.62 8.04 -9.96
N LYS A 61 -4.48 8.64 -9.58
CA LYS A 61 -3.17 7.99 -9.71
C LYS A 61 -3.12 6.67 -8.96
N LEU A 62 -3.64 6.63 -7.73
CA LEU A 62 -3.69 5.41 -6.91
C LEU A 62 -4.80 4.42 -7.34
N GLY A 63 -5.61 4.72 -8.35
CA GLY A 63 -6.77 3.89 -8.72
C GLY A 63 -7.88 3.87 -7.66
N ALA A 64 -7.88 4.85 -6.76
CA ALA A 64 -8.82 4.98 -5.66
C ALA A 64 -10.13 5.66 -6.08
N ARG A 65 -11.22 5.28 -5.42
CA ARG A 65 -12.55 5.86 -5.63
C ARG A 65 -12.76 7.17 -4.86
N ASN A 66 -12.10 7.30 -3.72
CA ASN A 66 -12.15 8.47 -2.85
C ASN A 66 -10.87 8.54 -2.01
N MET A 67 -10.72 9.61 -1.23
CA MET A 67 -9.52 9.84 -0.43
C MET A 67 -9.27 8.74 0.60
N THR A 68 -10.32 8.24 1.27
CA THR A 68 -10.19 7.17 2.26
C THR A 68 -9.70 5.86 1.61
N HIS A 69 -10.23 5.54 0.42
CA HIS A 69 -9.76 4.41 -0.37
C HIS A 69 -8.31 4.63 -0.83
N ALA A 70 -7.92 5.87 -1.15
CA ALA A 70 -6.54 6.21 -1.52
C ALA A 70 -5.57 5.99 -0.35
N VAL A 71 -5.95 6.39 0.87
CA VAL A 71 -5.17 6.12 2.10
C VAL A 71 -5.01 4.62 2.31
N LEU A 72 -6.09 3.83 2.18
CA LEU A 72 -6.02 2.37 2.32
C LEU A 72 -5.06 1.74 1.29
N LEU A 73 -5.16 2.12 0.02
CA LEU A 73 -4.28 1.61 -1.04
C LEU A 73 -2.83 2.03 -0.81
N ALA A 74 -2.59 3.26 -0.37
CA ALA A 74 -1.27 3.74 -0.05
C ALA A 74 -0.63 3.02 1.15
N CYS A 75 -1.40 2.71 2.20
CA CYS A 75 -0.92 1.87 3.30
C CYS A 75 -0.58 0.45 2.81
N ARG A 76 -1.43 -0.14 1.97
CA ARG A 76 -1.17 -1.49 1.41
C ARG A 76 0.10 -1.53 0.56
N ALA A 77 0.32 -0.48 -0.23
CA ALA A 77 1.51 -0.31 -1.05
C ALA A 77 2.77 0.06 -0.24
N GLY A 78 2.64 0.38 1.06
CA GLY A 78 3.76 0.81 1.90
C GLY A 78 4.22 2.24 1.65
N ILE A 79 3.41 3.07 0.97
CA ILE A 79 3.76 4.45 0.61
C ILE A 79 3.73 5.37 1.85
N LEU A 80 2.82 5.11 2.79
CA LEU A 80 2.63 5.95 3.98
C LEU A 80 3.48 5.53 5.18
N ASP A 81 3.67 4.23 5.38
CA ASP A 81 4.35 3.65 6.55
C ASP A 81 5.69 2.97 6.20
N GLY A 82 6.08 2.96 4.92
CA GLY A 82 7.29 2.30 4.43
C GLY A 82 7.21 0.78 4.46
N ARG A 83 6.01 0.21 4.66
CA ARG A 83 5.82 -1.23 4.93
C ARG A 83 4.83 -1.82 3.93
N PRO A 84 5.28 -2.26 2.74
CA PRO A 84 4.38 -2.95 1.80
C PRO A 84 3.74 -4.15 2.49
N GLN A 85 2.41 -4.11 2.60
CA GLN A 85 1.63 -5.08 3.35
C GLN A 85 1.41 -6.33 2.51
N ARG A 86 2.41 -7.24 2.50
CA ARG A 86 2.25 -8.59 1.94
C ARG A 86 1.28 -9.38 2.83
N HIS A 87 0.07 -9.64 2.33
CA HIS A 87 -0.97 -10.41 3.02
C HIS A 87 -1.53 -11.51 2.12
N GLY A 88 -2.23 -12.48 2.72
CA GLY A 88 -2.93 -13.52 1.96
C GLY A 88 -2.08 -14.76 1.64
N ASP A 89 -0.84 -14.84 2.11
CA ASP A 89 0.04 -15.98 1.88
C ASP A 89 0.89 -16.33 3.11
N ARG A 90 1.64 -17.44 3.02
CA ARG A 90 2.47 -17.93 4.12
C ARG A 90 3.54 -16.93 4.57
N ALA A 91 4.11 -16.13 3.67
CA ALA A 91 5.13 -15.16 4.09
C ALA A 91 4.51 -13.93 4.76
N GLY A 92 3.33 -13.50 4.31
CA GLY A 92 2.52 -12.48 4.98
C GLY A 92 2.08 -12.93 6.37
N PHE A 93 1.73 -14.21 6.55
CA PHE A 93 1.51 -14.79 7.87
C PHE A 93 2.76 -14.72 8.75
N MET A 94 3.92 -15.15 8.23
CA MET A 94 5.18 -15.12 8.99
C MET A 94 5.63 -13.68 9.32
N ALA A 95 5.28 -12.70 8.49
CA ALA A 95 5.56 -11.30 8.77
C ALA A 95 4.83 -10.80 10.02
N HIS A 96 3.54 -11.15 10.18
CA HIS A 96 2.77 -10.88 11.41
C HIS A 96 3.41 -11.54 12.63
N VAL A 97 3.74 -12.83 12.51
CA VAL A 97 4.35 -13.60 13.62
C VAL A 97 5.67 -12.98 14.06
N ARG A 98 6.55 -12.59 13.12
CA ARG A 98 7.84 -11.96 13.45
C ARG A 98 7.67 -10.62 14.17
N ARG A 99 6.57 -9.91 13.92
CA ARG A 99 6.24 -8.62 14.55
C ARG A 99 5.52 -8.76 15.89
N GLY A 100 5.10 -9.97 16.28
CA GLY A 100 4.26 -10.19 17.45
C GLY A 100 2.82 -9.70 17.27
N GLU A 101 2.39 -9.44 16.03
CA GLU A 101 1.04 -9.01 15.69
C GLU A 101 0.15 -10.25 15.49
N GLN A 102 -1.15 -10.14 15.82
CA GLN A 102 -2.11 -11.20 15.49
C GLN A 102 -2.29 -11.27 13.96
N PRO A 103 -1.98 -12.42 13.30
CA PRO A 103 -2.13 -12.53 11.86
C PRO A 103 -3.59 -12.38 11.44
N CYS A 104 -3.89 -11.56 10.44
CA CYS A 104 -5.26 -11.40 9.92
C CYS A 104 -5.80 -12.67 9.26
N ASP A 105 -7.12 -12.74 9.05
CA ASP A 105 -7.81 -13.90 8.45
C ASP A 105 -7.22 -14.31 7.10
N ALA A 106 -7.02 -13.35 6.20
CA ALA A 106 -6.43 -13.61 4.89
C ALA A 106 -5.05 -14.31 4.99
N CYS A 107 -4.20 -13.89 5.94
CA CYS A 107 -2.90 -14.53 6.15
C CYS A 107 -3.03 -15.94 6.77
N ARG A 108 -3.99 -16.15 7.68
CA ARG A 108 -4.29 -17.50 8.24
C ARG A 108 -4.75 -18.44 7.14
N GLU A 109 -5.68 -17.99 6.30
CA GLU A 109 -6.18 -18.73 5.14
C GLU A 109 -5.05 -19.05 4.15
N GLY A 110 -4.21 -18.07 3.83
CA GLY A 110 -3.04 -18.24 2.97
C GLY A 110 -2.06 -19.30 3.49
N ARG A 111 -1.79 -19.33 4.80
CA ARG A 111 -0.99 -20.39 5.43
C ARG A 111 -1.67 -21.75 5.32
N ASN A 112 -2.95 -21.84 5.65
CA ASN A 112 -3.71 -23.10 5.60
C ASN A 112 -3.77 -23.65 4.16
N ALA A 113 -3.91 -22.79 3.16
CA ALA A 113 -3.87 -23.17 1.75
C ALA A 113 -2.50 -23.74 1.36
N PHE A 114 -1.40 -23.06 1.76
CA PHE A 114 -0.05 -23.58 1.54
C PHE A 114 0.16 -24.95 2.20
N ASP A 115 -0.25 -25.10 3.47
CA ASP A 115 -0.07 -26.35 4.21
C ASP A 115 -0.85 -27.52 3.59
N ARG A 116 -2.07 -27.27 3.09
CA ARG A 116 -2.86 -28.26 2.33
C ARG A 116 -2.18 -28.67 1.02
N ALA A 117 -1.72 -27.69 0.24
CA ALA A 117 -1.04 -27.95 -1.03
C ALA A 117 0.25 -28.76 -0.82
N TRP A 118 1.07 -28.39 0.17
CA TRP A 118 2.31 -29.10 0.48
C TRP A 118 2.08 -30.55 0.89
N ARG A 119 1.07 -30.83 1.73
CA ARG A 119 0.70 -32.21 2.10
C ARG A 119 0.24 -33.03 0.90
N ALA A 120 -0.54 -32.45 0.00
CA ALA A 120 -0.99 -33.11 -1.22
C ALA A 120 0.19 -33.48 -2.13
N SER A 121 1.12 -32.55 -2.36
CA SER A 121 2.34 -32.80 -3.15
C SER A 121 3.19 -33.92 -2.57
N ARG A 122 3.43 -33.91 -1.24
CA ARG A 122 4.21 -34.98 -0.60
C ARG A 122 3.56 -36.35 -0.67
N LYS A 123 2.23 -36.43 -0.58
CA LYS A 123 1.50 -37.70 -0.73
C LYS A 123 1.62 -38.22 -2.17
N ALA A 124 1.52 -37.35 -3.16
CA ALA A 124 1.67 -37.71 -4.57
C ALA A 124 3.09 -38.22 -4.88
N GLU A 125 4.12 -37.54 -4.38
CA GLU A 125 5.52 -37.98 -4.49
C GLU A 125 5.73 -39.37 -3.87
N GLN A 126 5.14 -39.63 -2.70
CA GLN A 126 5.21 -40.94 -2.04
C GLN A 126 4.47 -42.04 -2.82
N SER A 127 3.30 -41.74 -3.41
CA SER A 127 2.56 -42.72 -4.22
C SER A 127 3.21 -43.03 -5.56
N HIS A 128 4.02 -42.13 -6.10
CA HIS A 128 4.80 -42.37 -7.32
C HIS A 128 6.11 -43.13 -7.05
N ALA A 129 6.58 -43.16 -5.80
CA ALA A 129 7.80 -43.86 -5.39
C ALA A 129 7.55 -45.30 -4.88
N ALA A 130 6.29 -45.75 -4.85
CA ALA A 130 5.84 -47.08 -4.42
C ALA A 130 5.25 -47.86 -5.61
#